data_AF-A0A5N6NE13-F1
#
_entry.id   AF-A0A5N6NE13-F1
#
_cell.length_a   1.000
_cell.length_b   1.000
_cell.length_c   1.000
_cell.angle_alpha   90.00
_cell.angle_beta   90.00
_cell.angle_gamma   90.00
#
_symmetry.space_group_name_H-M   'P 1'
#
loop_
_entity.id
_entity.type
_entity.pdbx_description
1 polymer ?
#
loop_
_entity_poly.entity_id
_entity_poly.type
_entity_poly.pdbx_seq_one_letter_code
_entity_poly.pdbx_strand_id
1 'polypeptide(L)'
;MAPPISELAFGVDVAFSYKYNQQLGICNGNGLAVCSGFTTSHVIPFINGEPVYEACCRTNVGGYHVTDYLKQLLSLKYPHHMQRLTWEKVEDLKMEHCYITQDYASEVRLFQKGTKEAEEKTRCWQLPWTPTPVEEPPSEEEIARKAALKERQGQRLREMAEAKRSSKINELENELKGLEFLIQQLRHVNENDIPAFLAETGYVSKQEIESAIIKTSQSLRKAKGEQDEIEEKPEISNSEKYTLIDIPDNMLTPEQVKEKKRQLFLKTTSEGRQRAKQKRFEEELERERRNKEDEQRRLENPELYMEQLRVKYKDLSEKVEQRKRLKTNGNENNNVSGGVGRGERLNAAQKERMRLLTTAAFDRGKGEDTFGIKDEDWQLYKKMSKDNDDEDEGPNEDEAELARVASKLREIDPSFFPKSDASSSGTEPSRFHPLTKEDFQILIGVERFRCPEILFHPNLIGIEQVGLDEMAGVSIQRLQPKSQSLEESNSLTNSILITGGSCLFPGISERLEAGIRMIRPSGTPIRVLIASDAVFDAWLGAASFASTMHFQRQVFNKTDYYEKGEDWLRRYQLKCMSLARHGRRKTGFGTSTKGSNWNWNRNRNHKNIRI
;
A
#
# COMPACT_ATOMS: atom_id res chain seq x y z
N MET A 1 56.08 2.10 9.58
CA MET A 1 55.94 0.63 9.71
C MET A 1 55.94 0.31 11.19
N ALA A 2 54.87 -0.31 11.71
CA ALA A 2 54.89 -0.81 13.07
C ALA A 2 55.99 -1.89 13.19
N PRO A 3 56.70 -2.00 14.32
CA PRO A 3 57.67 -3.06 14.52
C PRO A 3 56.98 -4.42 14.37
N PRO A 4 57.65 -5.43 13.79
CA PRO A 4 57.08 -6.77 13.68
C PRO A 4 56.72 -7.29 15.07
N ILE A 5 55.53 -7.88 15.20
CA ILE A 5 55.05 -8.51 16.44
C ILE A 5 56.06 -9.58 16.84
N SER A 6 56.70 -9.39 18.00
CA SER A 6 57.72 -10.30 18.53
C SER A 6 57.08 -11.53 19.20
N GLU A 7 55.91 -11.33 19.80
CA GLU A 7 55.27 -12.24 20.75
C GLU A 7 53.75 -12.13 20.63
N LEU A 8 53.03 -13.25 20.56
CA LEU A 8 51.57 -13.31 20.45
C LEU A 8 50.99 -14.31 21.45
N ALA A 9 49.84 -14.04 22.05
CA ALA A 9 49.09 -15.04 22.81
C ALA A 9 47.62 -15.01 22.43
N PHE A 10 46.97 -16.16 22.47
CA PHE A 10 45.55 -16.30 22.19
C PHE A 10 44.78 -16.43 23.50
N GLY A 11 43.49 -16.08 23.49
CA GLY A 11 42.63 -16.31 24.63
C GLY A 11 41.18 -16.04 24.31
N VAL A 12 40.30 -16.55 25.18
CA VAL A 12 38.85 -16.39 25.05
C VAL A 12 38.45 -15.14 25.83
N ASP A 13 37.78 -14.22 25.15
CA ASP A 13 37.25 -12.96 25.70
C ASP A 13 36.43 -13.17 26.99
N VAL A 14 35.53 -14.16 27.00
CA VAL A 14 34.72 -14.51 28.18
C VAL A 14 35.58 -14.93 29.35
N ALA A 15 36.67 -15.68 29.10
CA ALA A 15 37.58 -16.12 30.15
C ALA A 15 38.36 -14.95 30.76
N PHE A 16 38.80 -14.01 29.92
CA PHE A 16 39.43 -12.78 30.40
C PHE A 16 38.47 -11.92 31.23
N SER A 17 37.24 -11.74 30.76
CA SER A 17 36.21 -10.98 31.48
C SER A 17 35.90 -11.62 32.84
N TYR A 18 35.70 -12.94 32.89
CA TYR A 18 35.45 -13.67 34.14
C TYR A 18 36.63 -13.52 35.11
N LYS A 19 37.86 -13.65 34.62
CA LYS A 19 39.07 -13.50 35.43
C LYS A 19 39.25 -12.11 35.99
N TYR A 20 38.97 -11.09 35.19
CA TYR A 20 39.02 -9.70 35.64
C TYR A 20 38.01 -9.46 36.77
N ASN A 21 36.76 -9.91 36.58
CA ASN A 21 35.71 -9.81 37.60
C ASN A 21 36.02 -10.64 38.87
N GLN A 22 36.72 -11.76 38.73
CA GLN A 22 37.23 -12.55 39.86
C GLN A 22 38.30 -11.78 40.64
N GLN A 23 39.22 -11.07 39.96
CA GLN A 23 40.22 -10.22 40.61
C GLN A 23 39.57 -9.06 41.39
N LEU A 24 38.47 -8.53 40.88
CA LEU A 24 37.66 -7.50 41.56
C LEU A 24 36.82 -8.05 42.73
N GLY A 25 36.71 -9.37 42.86
CA GLY A 25 35.91 -10.03 43.90
C GLY A 25 34.41 -10.03 43.63
N ILE A 26 34.00 -9.83 42.36
CA ILE A 26 32.60 -9.84 41.93
C ILE A 26 32.10 -11.29 41.83
N CYS A 27 32.87 -12.15 41.17
CA CYS A 27 32.57 -13.59 41.03
C CYS A 27 33.59 -14.47 41.77
N ASN A 28 33.20 -15.72 42.01
CA ASN A 28 33.98 -16.68 42.78
C ASN A 28 34.98 -17.48 41.92
N GLY A 29 35.76 -18.37 42.56
CA GLY A 29 36.59 -19.37 41.89
C GLY A 29 35.79 -20.37 41.08
N ASN A 30 34.70 -20.84 41.67
CA ASN A 30 33.75 -21.76 41.05
C ASN A 30 32.53 -20.98 40.63
N GLY A 31 32.11 -21.14 39.37
CA GLY A 31 30.96 -20.44 38.85
C GLY A 31 30.72 -20.71 37.37
N LEU A 32 29.80 -19.95 36.81
CA LEU A 32 29.43 -20.02 35.40
C LEU A 32 29.58 -18.65 34.77
N ALA A 33 30.25 -18.56 33.62
CA ALA A 33 30.24 -17.37 32.79
C ALA A 33 29.22 -17.53 31.68
N VAL A 34 28.22 -16.66 31.65
CA VAL A 34 27.20 -16.59 30.59
C VAL A 34 27.49 -15.35 29.76
N CYS A 35 27.92 -15.55 28.52
CA CYS A 35 28.25 -14.47 27.60
C CYS A 35 27.29 -14.44 26.43
N SER A 36 26.58 -13.32 26.27
CA SER A 36 25.80 -13.04 25.06
C SER A 36 26.55 -12.04 24.19
N GLY A 37 27.25 -12.56 23.18
CA GLY A 37 28.03 -11.78 22.23
C GLY A 37 27.19 -11.17 21.11
N PHE A 38 27.86 -10.60 20.10
CA PHE A 38 27.18 -10.05 18.93
C PHE A 38 26.62 -11.16 18.02
N THR A 39 27.43 -12.14 17.62
CA THR A 39 26.98 -13.21 16.72
C THR A 39 26.53 -14.47 17.46
N THR A 40 27.24 -14.83 18.52
CA THR A 40 27.10 -16.10 19.23
C THR A 40 27.06 -15.87 20.73
N SER A 41 26.43 -16.79 21.45
CA SER A 41 26.42 -16.80 22.91
C SER A 41 27.05 -18.07 23.45
N HIS A 42 27.75 -17.93 24.58
CA HIS A 42 28.57 -18.97 25.19
C HIS A 42 28.26 -19.08 26.67
N VAL A 43 28.30 -20.31 27.17
CA VAL A 43 28.26 -20.61 28.59
C VAL A 43 29.48 -21.45 28.94
N ILE A 44 30.36 -20.89 29.77
CA ILE A 44 31.64 -21.51 30.14
C ILE A 44 31.69 -21.66 31.66
N PRO A 45 31.80 -22.88 32.18
CA PRO A 45 31.95 -23.06 33.61
C PRO A 45 33.41 -22.90 34.05
N PHE A 46 33.59 -22.44 35.29
CA PHE A 46 34.87 -22.22 35.93
C PHE A 46 34.96 -23.07 37.19
N ILE A 47 36.07 -23.80 37.35
CA ILE A 47 36.38 -24.60 38.54
C ILE A 47 37.78 -24.21 39.03
N ASN A 48 37.88 -23.84 40.30
CA ASN A 48 39.09 -23.31 40.93
C ASN A 48 39.70 -22.15 40.14
N GLY A 49 38.83 -21.36 39.51
CA GLY A 49 39.18 -20.27 38.62
C GLY A 49 39.56 -20.69 37.22
N GLU A 50 39.76 -21.95 36.86
CA GLU A 50 40.11 -22.31 35.47
C GLU A 50 38.86 -22.60 34.63
N PRO A 51 38.82 -22.17 33.35
CA PRO A 51 37.71 -22.49 32.45
C PRO A 51 37.72 -23.98 32.09
N VAL A 52 36.54 -24.61 32.12
CA VAL A 52 36.36 -26.02 31.74
C VAL A 52 35.67 -26.10 30.38
N TYR A 53 36.47 -26.14 29.31
CA TYR A 53 35.97 -26.07 27.94
C TYR A 53 35.16 -27.30 27.50
N GLU A 54 35.38 -28.48 28.09
CA GLU A 54 34.62 -29.70 27.78
C GLU A 54 33.12 -29.58 28.14
N ALA A 55 32.81 -28.76 29.15
CA ALA A 55 31.45 -28.47 29.57
C ALA A 55 30.92 -27.13 29.02
N CYS A 56 31.64 -26.51 28.07
CA CYS A 56 31.20 -25.29 27.40
C CYS A 56 29.98 -25.56 26.51
N CYS A 57 29.03 -24.65 26.51
CA CYS A 57 27.92 -24.64 25.56
C CYS A 57 28.00 -23.40 24.69
N ARG A 58 27.63 -23.54 23.41
CA ARG A 58 27.54 -22.43 22.45
C ARG A 58 26.21 -22.49 21.71
N THR A 59 25.58 -21.34 21.51
CA THR A 59 24.48 -21.14 20.58
C THR A 59 24.88 -20.10 19.53
N ASN A 60 24.36 -20.27 18.31
CA ASN A 60 24.59 -19.38 17.18
C ASN A 60 23.67 -18.16 17.17
N VAL A 61 23.08 -17.82 18.32
CA VAL A 61 22.25 -16.63 18.51
C VAL A 61 22.97 -15.61 19.38
N GLY A 62 22.78 -14.33 19.09
CA GLY A 62 23.42 -13.21 19.77
C GLY A 62 22.77 -11.89 19.37
N GLY A 63 23.36 -10.76 19.77
CA GLY A 63 22.81 -9.42 19.55
C GLY A 63 22.55 -9.02 18.10
N TYR A 64 23.31 -9.57 17.14
CA TYR A 64 23.08 -9.42 15.70
C TYR A 64 21.71 -9.96 15.32
N HIS A 65 21.40 -11.18 15.74
CA HIS A 65 20.12 -11.83 15.44
C HIS A 65 18.94 -11.08 16.07
N VAL A 66 19.14 -10.46 17.23
CA VAL A 66 18.11 -9.61 17.87
C VAL A 66 17.85 -8.37 17.03
N THR A 67 18.91 -7.69 16.57
CA THR A 67 18.78 -6.52 15.67
C THR A 67 18.13 -6.91 14.35
N ASP A 68 18.57 -8.00 13.74
CA ASP A 68 18.06 -8.47 12.44
C ASP A 68 16.57 -8.82 12.54
N TYR A 69 16.19 -9.55 13.58
CA TYR A 69 14.79 -9.91 13.81
C TYR A 69 13.93 -8.67 14.06
N LEU A 70 14.40 -7.70 14.85
CA LEU A 70 13.70 -6.42 15.05
C LEU A 70 13.54 -5.67 13.72
N LYS A 71 14.60 -5.62 12.89
CA LYS A 71 14.57 -4.95 11.59
C LYS A 71 13.56 -5.61 10.65
N GLN A 72 13.54 -6.94 10.60
CA GLN A 72 12.61 -7.71 9.78
C GLN A 72 11.16 -7.43 10.22
N LEU A 73 10.86 -7.51 11.53
CA LEU A 73 9.52 -7.24 12.06
C LEU A 73 9.07 -5.81 11.77
N LEU A 74 9.92 -4.81 12.00
CA LEU A 74 9.59 -3.41 11.71
C LEU A 74 9.41 -3.17 10.22
N SER A 75 10.20 -3.82 9.36
CA SER A 75 10.08 -3.72 7.91
C SER A 75 8.77 -4.31 7.40
N LEU A 76 8.31 -5.43 7.98
CA LEU A 76 7.02 -6.04 7.68
C LEU A 76 5.85 -5.18 8.17
N LYS A 77 5.99 -4.57 9.36
CA LYS A 77 4.97 -3.71 9.96
C LYS A 77 4.85 -2.34 9.28
N TYR A 78 5.95 -1.79 8.77
CA TYR A 78 6.02 -0.48 8.12
C TYR A 78 6.68 -0.55 6.73
N PRO A 79 6.01 -1.12 5.71
CA PRO A 79 6.59 -1.32 4.37
C PRO A 79 7.05 -0.02 3.70
N HIS A 80 6.33 1.09 3.89
CA HIS A 80 6.69 2.39 3.33
C HIS A 80 7.96 3.01 3.93
N HIS A 81 8.44 2.47 5.05
CA HIS A 81 9.60 2.99 5.78
C HIS A 81 10.77 2.02 5.84
N MET A 82 10.73 0.92 5.08
CA MET A 82 11.81 -0.08 5.02
C MET A 82 13.19 0.53 4.75
N GLN A 83 13.27 1.54 3.86
CA GLN A 83 14.54 2.21 3.53
C GLN A 83 15.07 3.08 4.68
N ARG A 84 14.20 3.55 5.58
CA ARG A 84 14.59 4.36 6.76
C ARG A 84 14.96 3.51 7.97
N LEU A 85 14.58 2.25 7.98
CA LEU A 85 14.94 1.26 9.00
C LEU A 85 16.34 0.67 8.70
N THR A 86 17.38 1.52 8.75
CA THR A 86 18.77 1.07 8.57
C THR A 86 19.23 0.22 9.75
N TRP A 87 20.27 -0.58 9.56
CA TRP A 87 20.79 -1.48 10.60
C TRP A 87 21.16 -0.71 11.87
N GLU A 88 21.90 0.39 11.72
CA GLU A 88 22.40 1.20 12.84
C GLU A 88 21.24 1.79 13.65
N LYS A 89 20.19 2.27 12.97
CA LYS A 89 19.01 2.80 13.64
C LYS A 89 18.24 1.74 14.40
N VAL A 90 18.09 0.55 13.83
CA VAL A 90 17.43 -0.54 14.53
C VAL A 90 18.27 -1.04 15.70
N GLU A 91 19.59 -1.02 15.58
CA GLU A 91 20.50 -1.32 16.68
C GLU A 91 20.38 -0.31 17.83
N ASP A 92 20.30 0.98 17.54
CA ASP A 92 20.03 2.02 18.55
C ASP A 92 18.67 1.76 19.24
N LEU A 93 17.61 1.52 18.46
CA LEU A 93 16.27 1.22 18.99
C LEU A 93 16.25 -0.05 19.87
N LYS A 94 17.01 -1.07 19.48
CA LYS A 94 17.22 -2.28 20.28
C LYS A 94 17.82 -1.90 21.63
N MET A 95 18.93 -1.18 21.64
CA MET A 95 19.66 -0.86 22.87
C MET A 95 18.88 0.09 23.79
N GLU A 96 18.11 1.03 23.23
CA GLU A 96 17.39 2.04 24.01
C GLU A 96 16.00 1.59 24.49
N HIS A 97 15.34 0.70 23.75
CA HIS A 97 13.92 0.42 23.99
C HIS A 97 13.61 -1.06 24.24
N CYS A 98 14.46 -2.01 23.86
CA CYS A 98 14.17 -3.42 24.11
C CYS A 98 14.53 -3.84 25.53
N TYR A 99 13.82 -4.85 26.03
CA TYR A 99 13.98 -5.38 27.38
C TYR A 99 13.57 -6.85 27.40
N ILE A 100 14.01 -7.58 28.42
CA ILE A 100 13.69 -8.99 28.61
C ILE A 100 12.72 -9.10 29.79
N THR A 101 11.69 -9.90 29.61
CA THR A 101 10.68 -10.14 30.65
C THR A 101 10.94 -11.45 31.37
N GLN A 102 10.66 -11.50 32.67
CA GLN A 102 10.76 -12.74 33.45
C GLN A 102 9.76 -13.81 32.97
N ASP A 103 8.50 -13.44 32.71
CA ASP A 103 7.48 -14.30 32.11
C ASP A 103 7.00 -13.70 30.77
N TYR A 104 7.49 -14.29 29.68
CA TYR A 104 7.13 -13.91 28.32
C TYR A 104 5.63 -14.07 28.05
N ALA A 105 5.01 -15.16 28.53
CA ALA A 105 3.62 -15.47 28.24
C ALA A 105 2.66 -14.52 28.96
N SER A 106 3.00 -14.04 30.16
CA SER A 106 2.23 -12.98 30.82
C SER A 106 2.32 -11.65 30.05
N GLU A 107 3.51 -11.30 29.56
CA GLU A 107 3.73 -10.04 28.85
C GLU A 107 2.98 -10.03 27.50
N VAL A 108 3.03 -11.14 26.74
CA VAL A 108 2.24 -11.27 25.51
C VAL A 108 0.75 -11.08 25.79
N ARG A 109 0.22 -11.70 26.86
CA ARG A 109 -1.19 -11.57 27.24
C ARG A 109 -1.58 -10.15 27.64
N LEU A 110 -0.66 -9.40 28.25
CA LEU A 110 -0.84 -7.99 28.59
C LEU A 110 -1.03 -7.15 27.31
N PHE A 111 -0.16 -7.33 26.31
CA PHE A 111 -0.26 -6.62 25.04
C PHE A 111 -1.46 -7.05 24.19
N GLN A 112 -1.83 -8.33 24.20
CA GLN A 112 -3.03 -8.82 23.51
C GLN A 112 -4.32 -8.21 24.04
N LYS A 113 -4.39 -7.91 25.34
CA LYS A 113 -5.56 -7.29 25.97
C LYS A 113 -5.67 -5.78 25.74
N GLY A 114 -4.62 -5.12 25.22
CA GLY A 114 -4.59 -3.67 25.05
C GLY A 114 -4.77 -2.92 26.36
N THR A 115 -4.15 -3.39 27.45
CA THR A 115 -4.22 -2.70 28.75
C THR A 115 -3.52 -1.35 28.71
N LYS A 116 -3.85 -0.43 29.64
CA LYS A 116 -3.13 0.83 29.80
C LYS A 116 -1.62 0.62 29.99
N GLU A 117 -1.25 -0.43 30.70
CA GLU A 117 0.16 -0.83 30.86
C GLU A 117 0.83 -1.16 29.51
N ALA A 118 0.10 -1.75 28.56
CA ALA A 118 0.62 -2.04 27.22
C ALA A 118 0.90 -0.75 26.43
N GLU A 119 0.02 0.24 26.55
CA GLU A 119 0.16 1.55 25.93
C GLU A 119 1.36 2.31 26.52
N GLU A 120 1.52 2.31 27.84
CA GLU A 120 2.67 2.91 28.54
C GLU A 120 4.01 2.26 28.17
N LYS A 121 3.98 0.94 27.92
CA LYS A 121 5.12 0.18 27.40
C LYS A 121 5.26 0.26 25.88
N THR A 122 4.37 0.93 25.15
CA THR A 122 4.59 1.16 23.71
C THR A 122 5.43 2.42 23.52
N ARG A 123 6.44 2.34 22.65
CA ARG A 123 7.32 3.47 22.32
C ARG A 123 7.07 3.93 20.90
N CYS A 124 7.01 5.25 20.71
CA CYS A 124 6.85 5.87 19.40
C CYS A 124 8.17 6.48 18.96
N TRP A 125 8.64 6.09 17.78
CA TRP A 125 9.79 6.67 17.12
C TRP A 125 9.32 7.48 15.89
N GLN A 126 9.46 8.80 15.97
CA GLN A 126 9.02 9.71 14.92
C GLN A 126 10.09 9.86 13.84
N LEU A 127 9.76 9.47 12.61
CA LEU A 127 10.59 9.72 11.45
C LEU A 127 10.45 11.19 10.98
N PRO A 128 11.48 11.75 10.32
CA PRO A 128 11.40 13.08 9.72
C PRO A 128 10.24 13.14 8.71
N TRP A 129 9.29 14.05 8.94
CA TRP A 129 8.16 14.30 8.07
C TRP A 129 8.18 15.75 7.61
N THR A 130 8.16 15.95 6.30
CA THR A 130 7.91 17.25 5.68
C THR A 130 6.52 17.21 5.07
N PRO A 131 5.60 18.13 5.47
CA PRO A 131 4.27 18.19 4.87
C PRO A 131 4.41 18.36 3.36
N THR A 132 3.60 17.62 2.60
CA THR A 132 3.48 17.85 1.16
C THR A 132 3.05 19.31 0.96
N PRO A 133 3.68 20.07 0.05
CA PRO A 133 3.21 21.41 -0.27
C PRO A 133 1.75 21.29 -0.67
N VAL A 134 0.86 21.96 0.06
CA VAL A 134 -0.52 22.11 -0.37
C VAL A 134 -0.46 22.98 -1.61
N GLU A 135 -0.78 22.42 -2.78
CA GLU A 135 -1.01 23.26 -3.96
C GLU A 135 -2.17 24.18 -3.60
N GLU A 136 -1.86 25.45 -3.37
CA GLU A 136 -2.89 26.46 -3.17
C GLU A 136 -3.82 26.41 -4.39
N PRO A 137 -5.16 26.43 -4.18
CA PRO A 137 -6.07 26.46 -5.31
C PRO A 137 -5.67 27.62 -6.22
N PRO A 138 -5.70 27.44 -7.55
CA PRO A 138 -5.27 28.48 -8.48
C PRO A 138 -5.99 29.78 -8.14
N SER A 139 -5.22 30.84 -7.90
CA SER A 139 -5.73 32.17 -7.58
C SER A 139 -6.85 32.55 -8.56
N GLU A 140 -7.83 33.34 -8.09
CA GLU A 140 -8.90 33.87 -8.94
C GLU A 140 -8.35 34.52 -10.22
N GLU A 141 -7.15 35.08 -10.17
CA GLU A 141 -6.45 35.64 -11.32
C GLU A 141 -6.00 34.57 -12.35
N GLU A 142 -5.54 33.39 -11.90
CA GLU A 142 -5.18 32.29 -12.81
C GLU A 142 -6.39 31.63 -13.44
N ILE A 143 -7.49 31.50 -12.68
CA ILE A 143 -8.77 31.01 -13.19
C ILE A 143 -9.32 32.00 -14.22
N ALA A 144 -9.25 33.31 -13.94
CA ALA A 144 -9.63 34.36 -14.87
C ALA A 144 -8.75 34.38 -16.13
N ARG A 145 -7.43 34.18 -16.01
CA ARG A 145 -6.52 34.06 -17.17
C ARG A 145 -6.84 32.86 -18.04
N LYS A 146 -7.10 31.69 -17.45
CA LYS A 146 -7.49 30.48 -18.20
C LYS A 146 -8.86 30.65 -18.87
N ALA A 147 -9.82 31.28 -18.20
CA ALA A 147 -11.11 31.62 -18.77
C ALA A 147 -11.00 32.61 -19.94
N ALA A 148 -10.22 33.68 -19.78
CA ALA A 148 -9.97 34.68 -20.83
C ALA A 148 -9.23 34.10 -22.05
N LEU A 149 -8.31 33.15 -21.83
CA LEU A 149 -7.63 32.44 -22.92
C LEU A 149 -8.62 31.58 -23.71
N LYS A 150 -9.49 30.85 -23.00
CA LYS A 150 -10.54 30.01 -23.60
C LYS A 150 -11.58 30.84 -24.36
N GLU A 151 -11.95 31.99 -23.82
CA GLU A 151 -12.86 32.95 -24.48
C GLU A 151 -12.24 33.54 -25.75
N ARG A 152 -10.98 33.99 -25.70
CA ARG A 152 -10.24 34.48 -26.89
C ARG A 152 -10.11 33.41 -27.96
N GLN A 153 -9.86 32.15 -27.58
CA GLN A 153 -9.83 31.04 -28.53
C GLN A 153 -11.21 30.81 -29.17
N GLY A 154 -12.28 30.87 -28.38
CA GLY A 154 -13.65 30.80 -28.87
C GLY A 154 -14.01 31.94 -29.82
N GLN A 155 -13.56 33.16 -29.51
CA GLN A 155 -13.80 34.35 -30.33
C GLN A 155 -13.07 34.27 -31.68
N ARG A 156 -11.79 33.85 -31.70
CA ARG A 156 -11.05 33.61 -32.96
C ARG A 156 -11.72 32.56 -33.85
N LEU A 157 -12.28 31.51 -33.27
CA LEU A 157 -13.02 30.49 -34.02
C LEU A 157 -14.32 31.04 -34.63
N ARG A 158 -15.03 31.91 -33.91
CA ARG A 158 -16.23 32.60 -34.41
C ARG A 158 -15.90 33.57 -35.53
N GLU A 159 -14.87 34.40 -35.37
CA GLU A 159 -14.39 35.33 -36.40
C GLU A 159 -13.93 34.59 -37.67
N MET A 160 -13.20 33.47 -37.52
CA MET A 160 -12.79 32.64 -38.65
C MET A 160 -13.99 32.00 -39.37
N ALA A 161 -15.02 31.57 -38.61
CA ALA A 161 -16.25 31.03 -39.18
C ALA A 161 -17.06 32.12 -39.91
N GLU A 162 -17.14 33.33 -39.35
CA GLU A 162 -17.82 34.47 -39.96
C GLU A 162 -17.10 34.95 -41.22
N ALA A 163 -15.76 35.03 -41.22
CA ALA A 163 -14.96 35.37 -42.39
C ALA A 163 -15.10 34.34 -43.52
N LYS A 164 -15.15 33.04 -43.19
CA LYS A 164 -15.44 31.99 -44.19
C LYS A 164 -16.85 32.12 -44.74
N ARG A 165 -17.83 32.43 -43.88
CA ARG A 165 -19.23 32.64 -44.29
C ARG A 165 -19.37 33.85 -45.20
N SER A 166 -18.74 34.98 -44.88
CA SER A 166 -18.78 36.20 -45.71
C SER A 166 -18.04 36.03 -47.03
N SER A 167 -16.89 35.33 -47.05
CA SER A 167 -16.22 34.95 -48.31
C SER A 167 -17.15 34.10 -49.19
N LYS A 168 -17.86 33.14 -48.60
CA LYS A 168 -18.78 32.28 -49.34
C LYS A 168 -19.99 33.03 -49.89
N ILE A 169 -20.52 34.00 -49.13
CA ILE A 169 -21.57 34.90 -49.60
C ILE A 169 -21.08 35.70 -50.80
N ASN A 170 -19.90 36.32 -50.71
CA ASN A 170 -19.34 37.11 -51.81
C ASN A 170 -19.08 36.29 -53.08
N GLU A 171 -18.57 35.06 -52.94
CA GLU A 171 -18.41 34.13 -54.06
C GLU A 171 -19.75 33.86 -54.75
N LEU A 172 -20.79 33.51 -53.97
CA LEU A 172 -22.12 33.20 -54.48
C LEU A 172 -22.79 34.44 -55.11
N GLU A 173 -22.57 35.65 -54.57
CA GLU A 173 -23.08 36.89 -55.17
C GLU A 173 -22.41 37.21 -56.52
N ASN A 174 -21.10 37.00 -56.62
CA ASN A 174 -20.37 37.22 -57.86
C ASN A 174 -20.76 36.20 -58.93
N GLU A 175 -20.93 34.94 -58.55
CA GLU A 175 -21.41 33.88 -59.43
C GLU A 175 -22.83 34.20 -59.95
N LEU A 176 -23.72 34.65 -59.07
CA LEU A 176 -25.09 35.05 -59.43
C LEU A 176 -25.08 36.23 -60.43
N LYS A 177 -24.31 37.29 -60.15
CA LYS A 177 -24.14 38.43 -61.08
C LYS A 177 -23.57 38.01 -62.44
N GLY A 178 -22.62 37.08 -62.44
CA GLY A 178 -22.04 36.52 -63.68
C GLY A 178 -23.08 35.76 -64.51
N LEU A 179 -23.89 34.93 -63.86
CA LEU A 179 -24.98 34.19 -64.51
C LEU A 179 -26.09 35.12 -65.04
N GLU A 180 -26.45 36.16 -64.29
CA GLU A 180 -27.41 37.18 -64.74
C GLU A 180 -26.90 37.94 -65.97
N PHE A 181 -25.62 38.32 -65.98
CA PHE A 181 -24.98 38.97 -67.11
C PHE A 181 -24.97 38.07 -68.35
N LEU A 182 -24.68 36.78 -68.19
CA LEU A 182 -24.75 35.79 -69.27
C LEU A 182 -26.16 35.67 -69.87
N ILE A 183 -27.21 35.64 -69.03
CA ILE A 183 -28.60 35.66 -69.52
C ILE A 183 -28.90 36.96 -70.29
N GLN A 184 -28.39 38.09 -69.81
CA GLN A 184 -28.62 39.38 -70.47
C GLN A 184 -27.93 39.45 -71.83
N GLN A 185 -26.70 38.95 -71.95
CA GLN A 185 -25.99 38.85 -73.24
C GLN A 185 -26.70 37.88 -74.20
N LEU A 186 -27.17 36.73 -73.72
CA LEU A 186 -27.96 35.77 -74.50
C LEU A 186 -29.26 36.36 -75.09
N ARG A 187 -29.82 37.43 -74.52
CA ARG A 187 -31.00 38.11 -75.08
C ARG A 187 -30.69 38.96 -76.32
N HIS A 188 -29.42 39.33 -76.53
CA HIS A 188 -28.99 40.20 -77.62
C HIS A 188 -28.30 39.45 -78.77
N VAL A 189 -28.09 38.14 -78.64
CA VAL A 189 -27.49 37.27 -79.67
C VAL A 189 -28.59 36.69 -80.57
N ASN A 190 -28.36 36.66 -81.88
CA ASN A 190 -29.29 36.09 -82.86
C ASN A 190 -29.43 34.57 -82.67
N GLU A 191 -30.62 34.01 -82.94
CA GLU A 191 -30.93 32.59 -82.66
C GLU A 191 -29.97 31.58 -83.32
N ASN A 192 -29.36 31.93 -84.46
CA ASN A 192 -28.43 31.07 -85.18
C ASN A 192 -27.04 30.97 -84.50
N ASP A 193 -26.66 31.95 -83.67
CA ASP A 193 -25.33 32.06 -83.05
C ASP A 193 -25.32 31.63 -81.57
N ILE A 194 -26.49 31.33 -81.00
CA ILE A 194 -26.66 30.86 -79.60
C ILE A 194 -25.83 29.60 -79.30
N PRO A 195 -25.76 28.56 -80.16
CA PRO A 195 -24.98 27.36 -79.86
C PRO A 195 -23.47 27.62 -79.76
N ALA A 196 -22.94 28.56 -80.55
CA ALA A 196 -21.52 28.92 -80.53
C ALA A 196 -21.16 29.71 -79.26
N PHE A 197 -22.02 30.64 -78.84
CA PHE A 197 -21.86 31.40 -77.60
C PHE A 197 -21.95 30.53 -76.34
N LEU A 198 -22.87 29.55 -76.35
CA LEU A 198 -23.03 28.61 -75.24
C LEU A 198 -21.83 27.64 -75.11
N ALA A 199 -21.21 27.23 -76.22
CA ALA A 199 -20.01 26.40 -76.20
C ALA A 199 -18.80 27.10 -75.56
N GLU A 200 -18.68 28.43 -75.68
CA GLU A 200 -17.59 29.22 -75.08
C GLU A 200 -17.76 29.42 -73.56
N THR A 201 -19.00 29.40 -73.08
CA THR A 201 -19.34 29.63 -71.66
C THR A 201 -19.50 28.34 -70.86
N GLY A 202 -19.52 27.17 -71.52
CA GLY A 202 -19.58 25.86 -70.89
C GLY A 202 -20.97 25.38 -70.47
N TYR A 203 -22.04 26.10 -70.85
CA TYR A 203 -23.43 25.71 -70.59
C TYR A 203 -24.08 25.13 -71.85
N VAL A 204 -24.90 24.09 -71.70
CA VAL A 204 -25.48 23.37 -72.85
C VAL A 204 -26.80 24.00 -73.30
N SER A 205 -27.51 24.70 -72.40
CA SER A 205 -28.78 25.36 -72.73
C SER A 205 -29.06 26.59 -71.87
N LYS A 206 -29.92 27.49 -72.37
CA LYS A 206 -30.44 28.63 -71.60
C LYS A 206 -31.16 28.20 -70.31
N GLN A 207 -31.89 27.08 -70.35
CA GLN A 207 -32.60 26.53 -69.18
C GLN A 207 -31.63 26.06 -68.08
N GLU A 208 -30.43 25.59 -68.47
CA GLU A 208 -29.41 25.18 -67.52
C GLU A 208 -28.86 26.39 -66.74
N ILE A 209 -28.62 27.51 -67.42
CA ILE A 209 -28.20 28.79 -66.80
C ILE A 209 -29.29 29.31 -65.86
N GLU A 210 -30.56 29.29 -66.28
CA GLU A 210 -31.70 29.67 -65.42
C GLU A 210 -31.81 28.76 -64.17
N SER A 211 -31.59 27.45 -64.32
CA SER A 211 -31.57 26.51 -63.20
C SER A 211 -30.39 26.73 -62.25
N ALA A 212 -29.23 27.14 -62.79
CA ALA A 212 -28.05 27.48 -62.01
C ALA A 212 -28.29 28.74 -61.17
N ILE A 213 -28.93 29.77 -61.73
CA ILE A 213 -29.33 30.97 -60.97
C ILE A 213 -30.24 30.62 -59.80
N ILE A 214 -31.22 29.73 -59.99
CA ILE A 214 -32.11 29.29 -58.91
C ILE A 214 -31.33 28.53 -57.82
N LYS A 215 -30.40 27.65 -58.19
CA LYS A 215 -29.57 26.89 -57.22
C LYS A 215 -28.59 27.78 -56.46
N THR A 216 -27.93 28.71 -57.17
CA THR A 216 -26.96 29.64 -56.58
C THR A 216 -27.66 30.67 -55.69
N SER A 217 -28.85 31.15 -56.07
CA SER A 217 -29.66 32.05 -55.23
C SER A 217 -30.18 31.37 -53.95
N GLN A 218 -30.64 30.11 -54.02
CA GLN A 218 -31.01 29.34 -52.82
C GLN A 218 -29.81 29.08 -51.90
N SER A 219 -28.64 28.79 -52.49
CA SER A 219 -27.40 28.61 -51.73
C SER A 219 -26.95 29.92 -51.07
N LEU A 220 -27.14 31.05 -51.74
CA LEU A 220 -26.86 32.39 -51.22
C LEU A 220 -27.79 32.75 -50.06
N ARG A 221 -29.09 32.46 -50.14
CA ARG A 221 -30.06 32.68 -49.05
C ARG A 221 -29.70 31.87 -47.80
N LYS A 222 -29.38 30.58 -47.98
CA LYS A 222 -28.91 29.71 -46.89
C LYS A 222 -27.60 30.21 -46.28
N ALA A 223 -26.66 30.67 -47.10
CA ALA A 223 -25.40 31.25 -46.63
C ALA A 223 -25.61 32.58 -45.90
N LYS A 224 -26.58 33.41 -46.30
CA LYS A 224 -26.98 34.66 -45.63
C LYS A 224 -27.83 34.44 -44.37
N GLY A 225 -28.32 33.23 -44.14
CA GLY A 225 -29.08 32.87 -42.95
C GLY A 225 -30.55 33.31 -43.02
N GLU A 226 -31.01 33.70 -44.21
CA GLU A 226 -32.43 33.82 -44.50
C GLU A 226 -32.98 32.39 -44.49
N GLN A 227 -33.88 32.11 -43.54
CA GLN A 227 -34.68 30.90 -43.58
C GLN A 227 -35.56 30.95 -44.82
N ASP A 228 -35.80 29.80 -45.46
CA ASP A 228 -36.78 29.71 -46.54
C ASP A 228 -38.14 30.22 -46.01
N GLU A 229 -38.53 31.44 -46.39
CA GLU A 229 -39.94 31.82 -46.47
C GLU A 229 -40.56 30.95 -47.57
N ILE A 230 -40.86 29.70 -47.21
CA ILE A 230 -42.07 29.07 -47.69
C ILE A 230 -43.17 30.00 -47.18
N GLU A 231 -43.97 30.57 -48.09
CA GLU A 231 -45.17 31.34 -47.78
C GLU A 231 -45.80 30.88 -46.45
N GLU A 232 -45.95 31.82 -45.51
CA GLU A 232 -46.83 31.64 -44.36
C GLU A 232 -48.24 31.33 -44.88
N LYS A 233 -48.54 30.04 -45.04
CA LYS A 233 -49.87 29.53 -44.79
C LYS A 233 -50.03 29.40 -43.27
N PRO A 234 -51.20 29.76 -42.73
CA PRO A 234 -51.43 29.89 -41.30
C PRO A 234 -51.15 28.57 -40.60
N GLU A 235 -50.75 28.60 -39.33
CA GLU A 235 -50.43 27.43 -38.50
C GLU A 235 -51.34 26.23 -38.81
N ILE A 236 -50.77 25.32 -39.56
CA ILE A 236 -51.33 24.04 -39.88
C ILE A 236 -51.14 23.17 -38.63
N SER A 237 -52.25 22.84 -37.99
CA SER A 237 -52.35 21.83 -36.92
C SER A 237 -51.45 20.61 -37.22
N ASN A 238 -50.88 19.99 -36.19
CA ASN A 238 -50.09 18.75 -36.28
C ASN A 238 -50.75 17.63 -37.14
N SER A 239 -52.06 17.74 -37.41
CA SER A 239 -52.81 16.88 -38.33
C SER A 239 -52.39 16.99 -39.81
N GLU A 240 -51.91 18.14 -40.30
CA GLU A 240 -51.58 18.28 -41.74
C GLU A 240 -50.07 18.20 -42.06
N LYS A 241 -49.20 18.04 -41.04
CA LYS A 241 -47.76 17.75 -41.25
C LYS A 241 -47.51 16.30 -41.70
N TYR A 242 -48.49 15.43 -41.50
CA TYR A 242 -48.41 13.99 -41.76
C TYR A 242 -49.69 13.43 -42.40
N THR A 243 -50.15 14.06 -43.49
CA THR A 243 -51.44 13.80 -44.13
C THR A 243 -51.66 12.38 -44.63
N LEU A 244 -50.59 11.64 -44.96
CA LEU A 244 -50.70 10.28 -45.52
C LEU A 244 -50.72 9.18 -44.44
N ILE A 245 -50.42 9.50 -43.18
CA ILE A 245 -50.30 8.49 -42.11
C ILE A 245 -51.66 7.84 -41.81
N ASP A 246 -52.75 8.60 -41.89
CA ASP A 246 -54.10 8.16 -41.50
C ASP A 246 -54.92 7.52 -42.65
N ILE A 247 -54.37 7.44 -43.88
CA ILE A 247 -55.04 6.87 -45.06
C ILE A 247 -54.65 5.39 -45.23
N PRO A 248 -55.59 4.44 -45.36
CA PRO A 248 -55.27 3.01 -45.54
C PRO A 248 -54.48 2.71 -46.83
N ASP A 249 -53.54 1.76 -46.76
CA ASP A 249 -52.58 1.45 -47.83
C ASP A 249 -53.23 1.02 -49.16
N ASN A 250 -54.46 0.49 -49.11
CA ASN A 250 -55.23 0.06 -50.29
C ASN A 250 -55.76 1.21 -51.16
N MET A 251 -55.66 2.46 -50.67
CA MET A 251 -56.15 3.67 -51.35
C MET A 251 -55.02 4.57 -51.85
N LEU A 252 -53.76 4.10 -51.78
CA LEU A 252 -52.56 4.89 -52.06
C LEU A 252 -51.81 4.33 -53.28
N THR A 253 -51.32 5.21 -54.15
CA THR A 253 -50.42 4.80 -55.24
C THR A 253 -49.06 4.33 -54.67
N PRO A 254 -48.29 3.48 -55.39
CA PRO A 254 -47.01 2.96 -54.89
C PRO A 254 -45.98 4.05 -54.52
N GLU A 255 -46.09 5.24 -55.10
CA GLU A 255 -45.29 6.41 -54.72
C GLU A 255 -45.79 7.06 -53.41
N GLN A 256 -47.10 7.15 -53.21
CA GLN A 256 -47.71 7.67 -51.98
C GLN A 256 -47.49 6.75 -50.77
N VAL A 257 -47.40 5.43 -50.99
CA VAL A 257 -47.02 4.47 -49.93
C VAL A 257 -45.55 4.66 -49.49
N LYS A 258 -44.64 4.99 -50.42
CA LYS A 258 -43.25 5.33 -50.08
C LYS A 258 -43.17 6.63 -49.29
N GLU A 259 -43.98 7.63 -49.66
CA GLU A 259 -44.04 8.90 -48.94
C GLU A 259 -44.67 8.76 -47.55
N LYS A 260 -45.73 7.95 -47.40
CA LYS A 260 -46.30 7.58 -46.10
C LYS A 260 -45.26 6.95 -45.16
N LYS A 261 -44.41 6.06 -45.67
CA LYS A 261 -43.31 5.45 -44.89
C LYS A 261 -42.28 6.49 -44.44
N ARG A 262 -41.94 7.49 -45.28
CA ARG A 262 -41.05 8.59 -44.87
C ARG A 262 -41.70 9.47 -43.79
N GLN A 263 -42.96 9.85 -43.97
CA GLN A 263 -43.71 10.65 -43.01
C GLN A 263 -43.80 9.95 -41.64
N LEU A 264 -44.07 8.64 -41.63
CA LEU A 264 -44.10 7.83 -40.41
C LEU A 264 -42.71 7.75 -39.75
N PHE A 265 -41.64 7.62 -40.52
CA PHE A 265 -40.27 7.61 -39.99
C PHE A 265 -39.86 8.97 -39.38
N LEU A 266 -40.22 10.08 -40.03
CA LEU A 266 -39.98 11.43 -39.50
C LEU A 266 -40.77 11.68 -38.21
N LYS A 267 -42.05 11.30 -38.17
CA LYS A 267 -42.92 11.45 -36.99
C LYS A 267 -42.38 10.64 -35.80
N THR A 268 -42.06 9.37 -36.02
CA THR A 268 -41.54 8.49 -34.96
C THR A 268 -40.19 8.96 -34.44
N THR A 269 -39.32 9.50 -35.30
CA THR A 269 -38.02 10.05 -34.90
C THR A 269 -38.15 11.36 -34.11
N SER A 270 -39.04 12.27 -34.50
CA SER A 270 -39.26 13.52 -33.77
C SER A 270 -39.97 13.31 -32.43
N GLU A 271 -40.99 12.45 -32.40
CA GLU A 271 -41.72 12.09 -31.18
C GLU A 271 -40.82 11.33 -30.20
N GLY A 272 -39.95 10.43 -30.68
CA GLY A 272 -38.97 9.73 -29.84
C GLY A 272 -37.98 10.69 -29.18
N ARG A 273 -37.50 11.72 -29.90
CA ARG A 273 -36.62 12.76 -29.34
C ARG A 273 -37.35 13.62 -28.30
N GLN A 274 -38.61 13.99 -28.56
CA GLN A 274 -39.41 14.77 -27.61
C GLN A 274 -39.74 13.99 -26.34
N ARG A 275 -40.14 12.72 -26.45
CA ARG A 275 -40.37 11.85 -25.28
C ARG A 275 -39.11 11.63 -24.46
N ALA A 276 -37.95 11.44 -25.09
CA ALA A 276 -36.68 11.32 -24.39
C ALA A 276 -36.29 12.62 -23.66
N LYS A 277 -36.58 13.79 -24.25
CA LYS A 277 -36.33 15.10 -23.62
C LYS A 277 -37.28 15.35 -22.43
N GLN A 278 -38.57 15.01 -22.58
CA GLN A 278 -39.56 15.13 -21.51
C GLN A 278 -39.23 14.20 -20.34
N LYS A 279 -38.91 12.93 -20.60
CA LYS A 279 -38.54 11.97 -19.57
C LYS A 279 -37.32 12.44 -18.75
N ARG A 280 -36.30 12.98 -19.41
CA ARG A 280 -35.11 13.55 -18.72
C ARG A 280 -35.47 14.74 -17.84
N PHE A 281 -36.34 15.62 -18.34
CA PHE A 281 -36.79 16.78 -17.58
C PHE A 281 -37.63 16.39 -16.35
N GLU A 282 -38.49 15.39 -16.49
CA GLU A 282 -39.31 14.84 -15.40
C GLU A 282 -38.44 14.14 -14.33
N GLU A 283 -37.47 13.31 -14.74
CA GLU A 283 -36.51 12.67 -13.83
C GLU A 283 -35.64 13.70 -13.08
N GLU A 284 -35.28 14.81 -13.73
CA GLU A 284 -34.52 15.90 -13.13
C GLU A 284 -35.34 16.69 -12.11
N LEU A 285 -36.60 17.02 -12.45
CA LEU A 285 -37.54 17.68 -11.55
C LEU A 285 -37.82 16.84 -10.30
N GLU A 286 -38.01 15.52 -10.48
CA GLU A 286 -38.28 14.62 -9.36
C GLU A 286 -37.06 14.47 -8.44
N ARG A 287 -35.84 14.46 -9.01
CA ARG A 287 -34.59 14.47 -8.24
C ARG A 287 -34.44 15.75 -7.43
N GLU A 288 -34.78 16.90 -8.01
CA GLU A 288 -34.74 18.19 -7.32
C GLU A 288 -35.76 18.24 -6.17
N ARG A 289 -36.97 17.71 -6.38
CA ARG A 289 -38.00 17.59 -5.33
C ARG A 289 -37.52 16.74 -4.15
N ARG A 290 -36.93 15.56 -4.43
CA ARG A 290 -36.38 14.67 -3.38
C ARG A 290 -35.24 15.32 -2.61
N ASN A 291 -34.37 16.09 -3.28
CA ASN A 291 -33.28 16.81 -2.60
C ASN A 291 -33.80 17.90 -1.66
N LYS A 292 -34.85 18.64 -2.07
CA LYS A 292 -35.49 19.67 -1.23
C LYS A 292 -36.15 19.06 0.01
N GLU A 293 -36.86 17.95 -0.14
CA GLU A 293 -37.45 17.22 1.00
C GLU A 293 -36.38 16.72 1.97
N ASP A 294 -35.25 16.23 1.46
CA ASP A 294 -34.14 15.76 2.27
C ASP A 294 -33.43 16.89 3.04
N GLU A 295 -33.24 18.04 2.37
CA GLU A 295 -32.68 19.23 2.99
C GLU A 295 -33.60 19.83 4.06
N GLN A 296 -34.91 19.77 3.84
CA GLN A 296 -35.90 20.17 4.83
C GLN A 296 -35.84 19.27 6.08
N ARG A 297 -35.76 17.94 5.91
CA ARG A 297 -35.57 17.00 7.04
C ARG A 297 -34.28 17.24 7.82
N ARG A 298 -33.19 17.62 7.12
CA ARG A 298 -31.93 18.02 7.75
C ARG A 298 -32.09 19.27 8.61
N LEU A 299 -32.85 20.26 8.14
CA LEU A 299 -33.09 21.51 8.89
C LEU A 299 -34.01 21.32 10.10
N GLU A 300 -35.04 20.48 9.98
CA GLU A 300 -36.05 20.29 11.04
C GLU A 300 -35.48 19.60 12.28
N ASN A 301 -34.62 18.58 12.12
CA ASN A 301 -33.97 17.92 13.26
C ASN A 301 -32.61 17.27 12.87
N PRO A 302 -31.49 17.99 13.03
CA PRO A 302 -30.17 17.52 12.59
C PRO A 302 -29.69 16.23 13.26
N GLU A 303 -29.94 16.06 14.57
CA GLU A 303 -29.50 14.88 15.32
C GLU A 303 -30.25 13.62 14.88
N LEU A 304 -31.57 13.73 14.72
CA LEU A 304 -32.42 12.63 14.27
C LEU A 304 -32.11 12.25 12.82
N TYR A 305 -31.87 13.22 11.95
CA TYR A 305 -31.45 12.99 10.57
C TYR A 305 -30.10 12.27 10.47
N MET A 306 -29.14 12.62 11.33
CA MET A 306 -27.84 11.95 11.41
C MET A 306 -27.97 10.49 11.87
N GLU A 307 -28.79 10.23 12.89
CA GLU A 307 -29.03 8.85 13.36
C GLU A 307 -29.73 8.02 12.28
N GLN A 308 -30.72 8.59 11.58
CA GLN A 308 -31.37 7.94 10.43
C GLN A 308 -30.39 7.60 9.31
N LEU A 309 -29.43 8.50 9.00
CA LEU A 309 -28.39 8.22 8.01
C LEU A 309 -27.44 7.10 8.46
N ARG A 310 -27.08 7.04 9.74
CA ARG A 310 -26.23 5.96 10.30
C ARG A 310 -26.93 4.61 10.24
N VAL A 311 -28.21 4.55 10.61
CA VAL A 311 -29.04 3.33 10.50
C VAL A 311 -29.15 2.91 9.03
N LYS A 312 -29.45 3.84 8.13
CA LYS A 312 -29.56 3.56 6.70
C LYS A 312 -28.24 3.06 6.10
N TYR A 313 -27.11 3.63 6.52
CA TYR A 313 -25.78 3.17 6.12
C TYR A 313 -25.52 1.74 6.58
N LYS A 314 -25.86 1.41 7.84
CA LYS A 314 -25.70 0.07 8.40
C LYS A 314 -26.53 -0.95 7.62
N ASP A 315 -27.81 -0.68 7.40
CA ASP A 315 -28.71 -1.59 6.69
C ASP A 315 -28.26 -1.83 5.24
N LEU A 316 -27.85 -0.78 4.54
CA LEU A 316 -27.32 -0.89 3.17
C LEU A 316 -25.99 -1.65 3.13
N SER A 317 -25.10 -1.41 4.10
CA SER A 317 -23.82 -2.13 4.18
C SER A 317 -24.02 -3.63 4.37
N GLU A 318 -24.96 -4.03 5.24
CA GLU A 318 -25.29 -5.44 5.48
C GLU A 318 -25.91 -6.10 4.25
N LYS A 319 -26.78 -5.39 3.52
CA LYS A 319 -27.36 -5.90 2.26
C LYS A 319 -26.33 -6.11 1.17
N VAL A 320 -25.40 -5.16 1.00
CA VAL A 320 -24.31 -5.27 0.02
C VAL A 320 -23.40 -6.44 0.39
N GLU A 321 -23.07 -6.60 1.67
CA GLU A 321 -22.22 -7.70 2.15
C GLU A 321 -22.89 -9.08 1.98
N GLN A 322 -24.18 -9.21 2.33
CA GLN A 322 -24.95 -10.44 2.12
C GLN A 322 -24.97 -10.85 0.64
N ARG A 323 -25.12 -9.89 -0.28
CA ARG A 323 -25.03 -10.18 -1.73
C ARG A 323 -23.63 -10.60 -2.16
N LYS A 324 -22.58 -9.93 -1.67
CA LYS A 324 -21.19 -10.34 -1.94
C LYS A 324 -20.94 -11.77 -1.49
N ARG A 325 -21.42 -12.15 -0.28
CA ARG A 325 -21.33 -13.52 0.25
C ARG A 325 -22.11 -14.55 -0.60
N LEU A 326 -23.29 -14.18 -1.10
CA LEU A 326 -24.06 -15.04 -2.01
C LEU A 326 -23.34 -15.24 -3.35
N LYS A 327 -22.69 -14.19 -3.89
CA LYS A 327 -21.87 -14.28 -5.11
C LYS A 327 -20.61 -15.14 -4.91
N THR A 328 -19.92 -15.03 -3.78
CA THR A 328 -18.72 -15.83 -3.51
C THR A 328 -19.03 -17.31 -3.26
N ASN A 329 -20.12 -17.63 -2.55
CA ASN A 329 -20.51 -19.02 -2.29
C ASN A 329 -21.12 -19.73 -3.51
N GLY A 330 -21.66 -18.98 -4.48
CA GLY A 330 -22.21 -19.54 -5.72
C GLY A 330 -21.16 -20.09 -6.69
N ASN A 331 -19.87 -19.79 -6.47
CA ASN A 331 -18.79 -20.09 -7.41
C ASN A 331 -17.94 -21.31 -7.03
N GLU A 332 -18.15 -21.93 -5.85
CA GLU A 332 -17.31 -23.04 -5.36
C GLU A 332 -17.81 -24.45 -5.71
N ASN A 333 -18.99 -24.61 -6.33
CA ASN A 333 -19.57 -25.95 -6.56
C ASN A 333 -19.78 -26.39 -8.01
N ASN A 334 -19.12 -25.75 -8.99
CA ASN A 334 -19.18 -26.19 -10.39
C ASN A 334 -17.81 -26.14 -11.07
N ASN A 335 -16.89 -26.99 -10.62
CA ASN A 335 -15.68 -27.26 -11.41
C ASN A 335 -15.28 -28.75 -11.39
N VAL A 336 -16.21 -29.60 -11.84
CA VAL A 336 -15.88 -30.91 -12.43
C VAL A 336 -16.87 -31.20 -13.56
N SER A 337 -16.52 -30.83 -14.80
CA SER A 337 -16.55 -31.73 -15.96
C SER A 337 -16.25 -30.96 -17.24
N GLY A 338 -15.08 -31.21 -17.83
CA GLY A 338 -14.92 -31.09 -19.27
C GLY A 338 -15.82 -32.14 -19.93
N GLY A 339 -16.85 -31.68 -20.63
CA GLY A 339 -17.81 -32.54 -21.29
C GLY A 339 -18.72 -31.70 -22.19
N VAL A 340 -18.54 -31.85 -23.50
CA VAL A 340 -19.42 -31.30 -24.53
C VAL A 340 -20.86 -31.72 -24.24
N GLY A 341 -21.67 -30.79 -23.74
CA GLY A 341 -23.03 -31.03 -23.26
C GLY A 341 -24.00 -29.99 -23.81
N ARG A 342 -24.56 -30.32 -24.98
CA ARG A 342 -25.70 -29.70 -25.68
C ARG A 342 -26.78 -29.16 -24.71
N GLY A 343 -26.90 -27.84 -24.62
CA GLY A 343 -28.13 -27.17 -24.17
C GLY A 343 -28.10 -26.45 -22.83
N GLU A 344 -27.19 -25.49 -22.63
CA GLU A 344 -27.46 -24.40 -21.70
C GLU A 344 -28.66 -23.59 -22.21
N ARG A 345 -29.63 -23.37 -21.33
CA ARG A 345 -30.85 -22.62 -21.65
C ARG A 345 -30.47 -21.14 -21.77
N LEU A 346 -30.07 -20.73 -22.98
CA LEU A 346 -29.89 -19.33 -23.35
C LEU A 346 -31.07 -18.51 -22.85
N ASN A 347 -30.79 -17.41 -22.15
CA ASN A 347 -31.79 -16.46 -21.69
C ASN A 347 -32.62 -15.96 -22.89
N ALA A 348 -33.89 -15.60 -22.70
CA ALA A 348 -34.80 -15.23 -23.80
C ALA A 348 -34.18 -14.14 -24.71
N ALA A 349 -33.49 -13.17 -24.11
CA ALA A 349 -32.75 -12.12 -24.82
C ALA A 349 -31.55 -12.67 -25.64
N GLN A 350 -30.78 -13.62 -25.10
CA GLN A 350 -29.66 -14.25 -25.82
C GLN A 350 -30.15 -15.14 -26.97
N LYS A 351 -31.31 -15.79 -26.82
CA LYS A 351 -31.96 -16.62 -27.85
C LYS A 351 -32.52 -15.76 -28.99
N GLU A 352 -33.07 -14.59 -28.66
CA GLU A 352 -33.56 -13.61 -29.61
C GLU A 352 -32.41 -12.91 -30.35
N ARG A 353 -31.30 -12.63 -29.65
CA ARG A 353 -30.04 -12.16 -30.25
C ARG A 353 -29.49 -13.17 -31.26
N MET A 354 -29.40 -14.44 -30.89
CA MET A 354 -28.89 -15.50 -31.79
C MET A 354 -29.79 -15.66 -33.02
N ARG A 355 -31.12 -15.56 -32.85
CA ARG A 355 -32.08 -15.56 -33.96
C ARG A 355 -31.90 -14.35 -34.89
N LEU A 356 -31.72 -13.14 -34.34
CA LEU A 356 -31.51 -11.91 -35.12
C LEU A 356 -30.18 -11.93 -35.88
N LEU A 357 -29.11 -12.43 -35.26
CA LEU A 357 -27.79 -12.63 -35.89
C LEU A 357 -27.87 -13.64 -37.04
N THR A 358 -28.57 -14.76 -36.83
CA THR A 358 -28.76 -15.78 -37.88
C THR A 358 -29.62 -15.25 -39.02
N THR A 359 -30.62 -14.41 -38.73
CA THR A 359 -31.48 -13.82 -39.76
C THR A 359 -30.73 -12.75 -40.56
N ALA A 360 -29.96 -11.87 -39.90
CA ALA A 360 -29.15 -10.85 -40.56
C ALA A 360 -28.05 -11.45 -41.46
N ALA A 361 -27.47 -12.59 -41.06
CA ALA A 361 -26.43 -13.26 -41.82
C ALA A 361 -26.94 -14.04 -43.04
N PHE A 362 -28.21 -14.48 -43.06
CA PHE A 362 -28.73 -15.37 -44.11
C PHE A 362 -29.68 -14.72 -45.13
N ASP A 363 -30.21 -13.52 -44.89
CA ASP A 363 -31.35 -13.02 -45.68
C ASP A 363 -31.00 -12.35 -47.02
N ARG A 364 -29.79 -12.51 -47.56
CA ARG A 364 -29.46 -12.06 -48.93
C ARG A 364 -28.58 -13.08 -49.62
N GLY A 365 -29.23 -14.10 -50.18
CA GLY A 365 -28.61 -15.24 -50.85
C GLY A 365 -27.49 -14.85 -51.81
N LYS A 366 -26.26 -15.17 -51.39
CA LYS A 366 -25.07 -15.58 -52.15
C LYS A 366 -23.86 -15.40 -51.24
N GLY A 367 -23.63 -16.33 -50.31
CA GLY A 367 -22.34 -16.68 -49.64
C GLY A 367 -21.31 -15.62 -49.23
N GLU A 368 -21.55 -14.32 -49.39
CA GLU A 368 -20.63 -13.22 -49.14
C GLU A 368 -21.24 -12.34 -48.06
N ASP A 369 -20.49 -12.20 -46.98
CA ASP A 369 -20.84 -11.38 -45.83
C ASP A 369 -20.91 -9.91 -46.24
N THR A 370 -22.12 -9.35 -46.29
CA THR A 370 -22.39 -7.96 -46.68
C THR A 370 -22.76 -7.09 -45.47
N PHE A 371 -22.55 -7.61 -44.25
CA PHE A 371 -22.89 -6.94 -43.01
C PHE A 371 -21.98 -5.74 -42.75
N GLY A 372 -22.56 -4.54 -42.54
CA GLY A 372 -21.82 -3.29 -42.28
C GLY A 372 -21.78 -2.30 -43.45
N ILE A 373 -22.33 -2.66 -44.62
CA ILE A 373 -22.39 -1.79 -45.80
C ILE A 373 -23.53 -0.75 -45.70
N LYS A 374 -24.55 -1.00 -44.87
CA LYS A 374 -25.67 -0.07 -44.64
C LYS A 374 -25.68 0.45 -43.21
N ASP A 375 -26.06 1.73 -43.04
CA ASP A 375 -26.20 2.40 -41.73
C ASP A 375 -27.21 1.71 -40.78
N GLU A 376 -28.10 0.87 -41.30
CA GLU A 376 -29.06 0.07 -40.52
C GLU A 376 -28.37 -1.07 -39.73
N ASP A 377 -27.27 -1.63 -40.24
CA ASP A 377 -26.50 -2.68 -39.56
C ASP A 377 -25.78 -2.12 -38.32
N TRP A 378 -25.40 -0.84 -38.36
CA TRP A 378 -24.84 -0.11 -37.23
C TRP A 378 -25.87 0.14 -36.12
N GLN A 379 -27.16 0.29 -36.47
CA GLN A 379 -28.22 0.38 -35.47
C GLN A 379 -28.47 -0.96 -34.77
N LEU A 380 -28.31 -2.08 -35.49
CA LEU A 380 -28.37 -3.42 -34.91
C LEU A 380 -27.19 -3.64 -33.95
N TYR A 381 -25.97 -3.19 -34.31
CA TYR A 381 -24.82 -3.15 -33.40
C TYR A 381 -25.08 -2.30 -32.16
N LYS A 382 -25.71 -1.13 -32.30
CA LYS A 382 -26.00 -0.22 -31.17
C LYS A 382 -27.10 -0.76 -30.24
N LYS A 383 -28.03 -1.56 -30.79
CA LYS A 383 -29.07 -2.26 -30.03
C LYS A 383 -28.50 -3.50 -29.33
N MET A 384 -27.52 -4.18 -29.94
CA MET A 384 -26.78 -5.30 -29.35
C MET A 384 -25.69 -4.87 -28.36
N SER A 385 -25.08 -3.68 -28.54
CA SER A 385 -24.05 -3.16 -27.63
C SER A 385 -24.67 -2.59 -26.36
N LYS A 386 -25.93 -2.13 -26.42
CA LYS A 386 -26.64 -1.57 -25.28
C LYS A 386 -27.05 -2.62 -24.25
N ASP A 387 -27.24 -3.86 -24.66
CA ASP A 387 -27.48 -5.01 -23.76
C ASP A 387 -26.18 -5.79 -23.45
N ASN A 388 -25.04 -5.42 -24.06
CA ASN A 388 -23.71 -5.94 -23.70
C ASN A 388 -23.03 -5.11 -22.60
N ASP A 389 -23.60 -3.95 -22.22
CA ASP A 389 -23.19 -3.22 -21.03
C ASP A 389 -23.86 -3.77 -19.75
N ASP A 390 -24.65 -4.85 -19.84
CA ASP A 390 -25.32 -5.50 -18.69
C ASP A 390 -24.53 -6.72 -18.12
N GLU A 391 -23.29 -6.95 -18.58
CA GLU A 391 -22.30 -7.77 -17.82
C GLU A 391 -21.37 -6.93 -16.94
N ASP A 392 -21.54 -5.60 -16.93
CA ASP A 392 -21.43 -4.86 -15.68
C ASP A 392 -22.87 -4.73 -15.18
N GLU A 393 -23.25 -5.51 -14.15
CA GLU A 393 -24.30 -5.05 -13.25
C GLU A 393 -23.82 -3.67 -12.78
N GLY A 394 -24.31 -2.60 -13.43
CA GLY A 394 -24.05 -1.22 -13.01
C GLY A 394 -24.25 -1.15 -11.50
N PRO A 395 -23.50 -0.30 -10.78
CA PRO A 395 -23.40 -0.34 -9.33
C PRO A 395 -24.78 -0.55 -8.76
N ASN A 396 -24.96 -1.74 -8.17
CA ASN A 396 -26.24 -2.22 -7.67
C ASN A 396 -26.93 -1.05 -6.95
N GLU A 397 -28.23 -0.86 -7.14
CA GLU A 397 -28.94 0.32 -6.61
C GLU A 397 -28.60 0.57 -5.13
N ASP A 398 -28.47 -0.51 -4.35
CA ASP A 398 -28.00 -0.50 -2.95
C ASP A 398 -26.55 0.00 -2.76
N GLU A 399 -25.63 -0.33 -3.66
CA GLU A 399 -24.22 0.10 -3.62
C GLU A 399 -24.06 1.56 -4.04
N ALA A 400 -24.80 1.99 -5.07
CA ALA A 400 -24.89 3.39 -5.46
C ALA A 400 -25.57 4.23 -4.37
N GLU A 401 -26.55 3.68 -3.64
CA GLU A 401 -27.19 4.34 -2.51
C GLU A 401 -26.27 4.38 -1.28
N LEU A 402 -25.54 3.29 -0.99
CA LEU A 402 -24.53 3.23 0.08
C LEU A 402 -23.46 4.31 -0.12
N ALA A 403 -22.97 4.48 -1.34
CA ALA A 403 -21.99 5.51 -1.68
C ALA A 403 -22.55 6.93 -1.47
N ARG A 404 -23.81 7.19 -1.85
CA ARG A 404 -24.47 8.47 -1.61
C ARG A 404 -24.66 8.77 -0.13
N VAL A 405 -25.11 7.79 0.66
CA VAL A 405 -25.29 7.93 2.11
C VAL A 405 -23.94 8.14 2.81
N ALA A 406 -22.89 7.44 2.38
CA ALA A 406 -21.54 7.61 2.91
C ALA A 406 -20.96 9.01 2.61
N SER A 407 -21.20 9.56 1.41
CA SER A 407 -20.79 10.93 1.06
C SER A 407 -21.49 11.95 1.96
N LYS A 408 -22.81 11.82 2.14
CA LYS A 408 -23.59 12.70 3.02
C LYS A 408 -23.16 12.62 4.48
N LEU A 409 -22.89 11.41 5.00
CA LEU A 409 -22.36 11.23 6.35
C LEU A 409 -21.00 11.90 6.54
N ARG A 410 -20.13 11.87 5.52
CA ARG A 410 -18.81 12.52 5.57
C ARG A 410 -18.89 14.04 5.50
N GLU A 411 -19.84 14.59 4.74
CA GLU A 411 -20.09 16.03 4.67
C GLU A 411 -20.56 16.60 6.01
N ILE A 412 -21.37 15.83 6.76
CA ILE A 412 -21.91 16.27 8.06
C ILE A 412 -20.97 15.93 9.22
N ASP A 413 -20.31 14.78 9.16
CA ASP A 413 -19.35 14.30 10.15
C ASP A 413 -18.00 13.97 9.48
N PRO A 414 -17.04 14.91 9.51
CA PRO A 414 -15.68 14.68 8.99
C PRO A 414 -14.92 13.53 9.67
N SER A 415 -15.37 13.06 10.83
CA SER A 415 -14.79 11.90 11.53
C SER A 415 -15.38 10.55 11.07
N PHE A 416 -16.40 10.57 10.22
CA PHE A 416 -17.01 9.36 9.68
C PHE A 416 -16.14 8.75 8.57
N PHE A 417 -15.58 7.58 8.86
CA PHE A 417 -14.90 6.73 7.88
C PHE A 417 -15.69 5.45 7.68
N PRO A 418 -16.08 5.10 6.43
CA PRO A 418 -16.64 3.80 6.11
C PRO A 418 -15.73 2.70 6.67
N LYS A 419 -16.29 1.70 7.35
CA LYS A 419 -15.51 0.53 7.78
C LYS A 419 -14.99 -0.16 6.52
N SER A 420 -13.73 0.06 6.17
CA SER A 420 -13.00 -0.76 5.21
C SER A 420 -12.77 -2.13 5.85
N ASP A 421 -13.03 -3.18 5.07
CA ASP A 421 -12.98 -4.59 5.47
C ASP A 421 -11.86 -4.93 6.45
N ALA A 422 -12.21 -5.12 7.72
CA ALA A 422 -11.30 -5.64 8.74
C ALA A 422 -11.23 -7.18 8.73
N SER A 423 -11.77 -7.86 7.71
CA SER A 423 -11.83 -9.32 7.69
C SER A 423 -11.96 -9.94 6.29
N SER A 424 -11.16 -9.50 5.32
CA SER A 424 -10.88 -10.32 4.14
C SER A 424 -9.52 -9.98 3.55
N SER A 425 -8.60 -10.94 3.65
CA SER A 425 -7.35 -11.02 2.92
C SER A 425 -7.60 -11.15 1.41
N GLY A 426 -7.97 -10.04 0.78
CA GLY A 426 -8.11 -9.89 -0.66
C GLY A 426 -7.42 -8.61 -1.09
N THR A 427 -6.38 -8.76 -1.89
CA THR A 427 -5.54 -7.69 -2.42
C THR A 427 -6.35 -6.75 -3.32
N GLU A 428 -6.99 -5.72 -2.75
CA GLU A 428 -7.25 -4.48 -3.50
C GLU A 428 -5.99 -3.60 -3.42
N PRO A 429 -5.55 -2.97 -4.52
CA PRO A 429 -4.47 -2.00 -4.46
C PRO A 429 -4.94 -0.84 -3.57
N SER A 430 -4.27 -0.71 -2.41
CA SER A 430 -4.44 0.40 -1.47
C SER A 430 -4.51 1.70 -2.27
N ARG A 431 -5.65 2.38 -2.21
CA ARG A 431 -5.79 3.72 -2.78
C ARG A 431 -4.70 4.57 -2.13
N PHE A 432 -3.76 5.09 -2.92
CA PHE A 432 -2.64 5.91 -2.42
C PHE A 432 -3.20 7.12 -1.68
N HIS A 433 -3.38 7.00 -0.36
CA HIS A 433 -3.60 8.14 0.51
C HIS A 433 -2.25 8.83 0.73
N PRO A 434 -2.17 10.17 0.66
CA PRO A 434 -0.95 10.89 0.97
C PRO A 434 -0.51 10.58 2.42
N LEU A 435 0.74 10.15 2.60
CA LEU A 435 1.25 9.79 3.93
C LEU A 435 1.19 11.01 4.86
N THR A 436 0.48 10.84 5.96
CA THR A 436 0.30 11.83 7.02
C THR A 436 1.49 11.83 7.97
N LYS A 437 1.53 12.79 8.90
CA LYS A 437 2.52 12.82 9.98
C LYS A 437 2.47 11.56 10.86
N GLU A 438 1.28 11.01 11.05
CA GLU A 438 1.03 9.82 11.85
C GLU A 438 1.61 8.57 11.18
N ASP A 439 1.58 8.49 9.85
CA ASP A 439 2.18 7.37 9.11
C ASP A 439 3.70 7.29 9.31
N PHE A 440 4.35 8.42 9.59
CA PHE A 440 5.78 8.51 9.88
C PHE A 440 6.13 8.14 11.33
N GLN A 441 5.16 7.66 12.12
CA GLN A 441 5.38 7.16 13.47
C GLN A 441 5.58 5.65 13.48
N ILE A 442 6.75 5.22 13.94
CA ILE A 442 7.07 3.81 14.15
C ILE A 442 6.75 3.46 15.61
N LEU A 443 5.68 2.71 15.81
CA LEU A 443 5.28 2.20 17.13
C LEU A 443 5.94 0.85 17.39
N ILE A 444 6.74 0.79 18.45
CA ILE A 444 7.45 -0.41 18.90
C ILE A 444 6.80 -0.83 20.22
N GLY A 445 6.06 -1.93 20.18
CA GLY A 445 5.29 -2.46 21.31
C GLY A 445 5.77 -3.86 21.65
N VAL A 446 5.10 -4.86 21.08
CA VAL A 446 5.43 -6.29 21.29
C VAL A 446 6.86 -6.64 20.88
N GLU A 447 7.41 -5.94 19.90
CA GLU A 447 8.75 -6.15 19.38
C GLU A 447 9.83 -5.88 20.44
N ARG A 448 9.55 -5.00 21.43
CA ARG A 448 10.49 -4.60 22.48
C ARG A 448 10.95 -5.77 23.36
N PHE A 449 10.07 -6.72 23.64
CA PHE A 449 10.39 -7.90 24.44
C PHE A 449 10.43 -9.19 23.62
N ARG A 450 9.74 -9.23 22.47
CA ARG A 450 9.77 -10.38 21.56
C ARG A 450 11.13 -10.58 20.90
N CYS A 451 11.83 -9.51 20.52
CA CYS A 451 13.10 -9.67 19.81
C CYS A 451 14.23 -10.18 20.73
N PRO A 452 14.42 -9.65 21.95
CA PRO A 452 15.42 -10.18 22.88
C PRO A 452 15.10 -11.59 23.40
N GLU A 453 13.84 -12.03 23.40
CA GLU A 453 13.45 -13.36 23.88
C GLU A 453 14.13 -14.49 23.07
N ILE A 454 14.60 -14.23 21.85
CA ILE A 454 15.31 -15.23 21.04
C ILE A 454 16.62 -15.71 21.70
N LEU A 455 17.18 -14.96 22.66
CA LEU A 455 18.33 -15.41 23.45
C LEU A 455 17.98 -16.59 24.37
N PHE A 456 16.71 -16.71 24.76
CA PHE A 456 16.16 -17.81 25.56
C PHE A 456 15.38 -18.82 24.71
N HIS A 457 14.77 -18.35 23.62
CA HIS A 457 13.97 -19.17 22.70
C HIS A 457 14.42 -18.96 21.24
N PRO A 458 15.57 -19.52 20.82
CA PRO A 458 16.10 -19.41 19.44
C PRO A 458 15.14 -19.91 18.35
N ASN A 459 14.24 -20.83 18.69
CA ASN A 459 13.23 -21.39 17.81
C ASN A 459 12.27 -20.32 17.24
N LEU A 460 12.13 -19.15 17.88
CA LEU A 460 11.32 -18.03 17.39
C LEU A 460 11.81 -17.49 16.02
N ILE A 461 13.08 -17.71 15.68
CA ILE A 461 13.67 -17.37 14.37
C ILE A 461 14.02 -18.60 13.55
N GLY A 462 13.45 -19.77 13.88
CA GLY A 462 13.68 -21.02 13.17
C GLY A 462 15.03 -21.69 13.47
N ILE A 463 15.74 -21.27 14.52
CA ILE A 463 16.99 -21.90 14.94
C ILE A 463 16.70 -22.96 16.01
N GLU A 464 16.93 -24.23 15.67
CA GLU A 464 16.76 -25.39 16.57
C GLU A 464 17.96 -25.55 17.52
N GLN A 465 18.21 -24.55 18.35
CA GLN A 465 19.24 -24.57 19.40
C GLN A 465 18.66 -24.12 20.74
N VAL A 466 19.39 -24.43 21.81
CA VAL A 466 19.01 -24.10 23.19
C VAL A 466 19.31 -22.63 23.52
N GLY A 467 18.51 -22.06 24.43
CA GLY A 467 18.69 -20.71 24.97
C GLY A 467 19.70 -20.63 26.13
N LEU A 468 19.97 -19.40 26.60
CA LEU A 468 20.99 -19.14 27.64
C LEU A 468 20.77 -19.90 28.96
N ASP A 469 19.53 -20.00 29.42
CA ASP A 469 19.13 -20.70 30.65
C ASP A 469 19.30 -22.22 30.53
N GLU A 470 18.83 -22.79 29.42
CA GLU A 470 19.03 -24.21 29.13
C GLU A 470 20.50 -24.56 28.93
N MET A 471 21.28 -23.71 28.24
CA MET A 471 22.73 -23.86 28.11
C MET A 471 23.43 -23.90 29.46
N ALA A 472 22.99 -23.08 30.43
CA ALA A 472 23.50 -23.13 31.79
C ALA A 472 23.19 -24.47 32.48
N GLY A 473 21.97 -24.99 32.32
CA GLY A 473 21.59 -26.32 32.80
C GLY A 473 22.46 -27.44 32.20
N VAL A 474 22.62 -27.45 30.88
CA VAL A 474 23.43 -28.45 30.15
C VAL A 474 24.90 -28.38 30.56
N SER A 475 25.45 -27.16 30.68
CA SER A 475 26.84 -26.96 31.10
C SER A 475 27.10 -27.51 32.50
N ILE A 476 26.19 -27.23 33.46
CA ILE A 476 26.28 -27.78 34.82
C ILE A 476 26.15 -29.32 34.80
N GLN A 477 25.25 -29.87 33.98
CA GLN A 477 25.07 -31.32 33.89
C GLN A 477 26.31 -32.03 33.34
N ARG A 478 27.00 -31.45 32.34
CA ARG A 478 28.25 -32.01 31.79
C ARG A 478 29.39 -32.08 32.80
N LEU A 479 29.37 -31.21 33.81
CA LEU A 479 30.37 -31.21 34.88
C LEU A 479 30.12 -32.21 35.99
N GLN A 480 28.94 -32.84 36.07
CA GLN A 480 28.64 -33.81 37.13
C GLN A 480 29.22 -35.19 36.75
N PRO A 481 30.31 -35.70 37.37
CA PRO A 481 30.57 -37.12 37.32
C PRO A 481 29.50 -37.85 38.13
N LYS A 482 29.27 -39.12 37.80
CA LYS A 482 28.27 -40.02 38.42
C LYS A 482 28.41 -40.20 39.95
N SER A 483 29.33 -39.50 40.61
CA SER A 483 29.73 -39.69 42.01
C SER A 483 30.22 -38.41 42.75
N GLN A 484 29.97 -37.18 42.27
CA GLN A 484 30.29 -35.94 43.02
C GLN A 484 29.08 -35.29 43.72
N SER A 485 29.36 -34.65 44.86
CA SER A 485 28.42 -34.12 45.85
C SER A 485 27.63 -32.90 45.36
N LEU A 486 26.37 -32.78 45.83
CA LEU A 486 25.47 -31.63 45.63
C LEU A 486 26.14 -30.26 45.83
N GLU A 487 27.15 -30.18 46.70
CA GLU A 487 27.86 -28.96 47.08
C GLU A 487 28.63 -28.30 45.93
N GLU A 488 29.28 -29.05 45.05
CA GLU A 488 30.02 -28.48 43.92
C GLU A 488 29.06 -27.91 42.87
N SER A 489 27.95 -28.60 42.62
CA SER A 489 26.89 -28.11 41.74
C SER A 489 26.23 -26.83 42.29
N ASN A 490 26.04 -26.75 43.61
CA ASN A 490 25.55 -25.55 44.29
C ASN A 490 26.58 -24.41 44.27
N SER A 491 27.88 -24.73 44.28
CA SER A 491 28.97 -23.76 44.19
C SER A 491 28.95 -23.03 42.83
N LEU A 492 28.68 -23.75 41.74
CA LEU A 492 28.58 -23.19 40.39
C LEU A 492 27.41 -22.21 40.24
N THR A 493 26.22 -22.58 40.74
CA THR A 493 25.01 -21.74 40.62
C THR A 493 25.02 -20.52 41.55
N ASN A 494 25.85 -20.55 42.61
CA ASN A 494 26.02 -19.42 43.53
C ASN A 494 26.90 -18.29 42.96
N SER A 495 27.45 -18.45 41.76
CA SER A 495 28.27 -17.43 41.09
C SER A 495 28.14 -17.51 39.57
N ILE A 496 27.01 -17.05 39.05
CA ILE A 496 26.75 -16.96 37.62
C ILE A 496 27.05 -15.54 37.16
N LEU A 497 28.18 -15.32 36.47
CA LEU A 497 28.56 -14.03 35.93
C LEU A 497 28.01 -13.87 34.51
N ILE A 498 27.25 -12.81 34.27
CA ILE A 498 26.79 -12.41 32.94
C ILE A 498 27.74 -11.35 32.38
N THR A 499 28.19 -11.53 31.14
CA THR A 499 29.09 -10.61 30.41
C THR A 499 28.74 -10.53 28.92
N GLY A 500 29.29 -9.57 28.17
CA GLY A 500 29.00 -9.35 26.75
C GLY A 500 27.94 -8.27 26.50
N GLY A 501 27.95 -7.69 25.29
CA GLY A 501 27.15 -6.51 24.98
C GLY A 501 25.64 -6.74 24.99
N SER A 502 25.17 -7.95 24.68
CA SER A 502 23.72 -8.25 24.69
C SER A 502 23.18 -8.53 26.09
N CYS A 503 24.05 -8.50 27.11
CA CYS A 503 23.65 -8.66 28.50
C CYS A 503 23.24 -7.36 29.19
N LEU A 504 23.26 -6.26 28.43
CA LEU A 504 22.80 -4.94 28.91
C LEU A 504 21.27 -4.78 28.83
N PHE A 505 20.54 -5.77 28.30
CA PHE A 505 19.09 -5.72 28.30
C PHE A 505 18.54 -5.70 29.73
N PRO A 506 17.66 -4.74 30.07
CA PRO A 506 16.95 -4.75 31.34
C PRO A 506 16.16 -6.05 31.49
N GLY A 507 16.23 -6.68 32.68
CA GLY A 507 15.48 -7.91 32.99
C GLY A 507 16.19 -9.22 32.62
N ILE A 508 17.37 -9.18 31.99
CA ILE A 508 18.09 -10.41 31.61
C ILE A 508 18.50 -11.25 32.81
N SER A 509 18.90 -10.60 33.92
CA SER A 509 19.35 -11.29 35.13
C SER A 509 18.21 -12.06 35.79
N GLU A 510 17.05 -11.42 35.91
CA GLU A 510 15.83 -11.98 36.47
C GLU A 510 15.30 -13.12 35.59
N ARG A 511 15.32 -12.95 34.26
CA ARG A 511 14.89 -14.00 33.32
C ARG A 511 15.82 -15.21 33.33
N LEU A 512 17.13 -14.99 33.37
CA LEU A 512 18.12 -16.07 33.43
C LEU A 512 18.02 -16.82 34.76
N GLU A 513 17.87 -16.10 35.87
CA GLU A 513 17.67 -16.70 37.19
C GLU A 513 16.42 -17.58 37.20
N ALA A 514 15.28 -17.07 36.71
CA ALA A 514 14.02 -17.81 36.65
C ALA A 514 14.13 -19.06 35.76
N GLY A 515 14.81 -18.94 34.60
CA GLY A 515 15.08 -20.06 33.70
C GLY A 515 15.89 -21.17 34.36
N ILE A 516 17.01 -20.80 35.00
CA ILE A 516 17.87 -21.77 35.71
C ILE A 516 17.12 -22.36 36.92
N ARG A 517 16.33 -21.55 37.63
CA ARG A 517 15.51 -22.01 38.77
C ARG A 517 14.54 -23.11 38.36
N MET A 518 13.93 -23.02 37.18
CA MET A 518 13.01 -24.05 36.66
C MET A 518 13.70 -25.37 36.35
N ILE A 519 15.00 -25.35 36.02
CA ILE A 519 15.79 -26.55 35.69
C ILE A 519 16.41 -27.18 36.94
N ARG A 520 16.60 -26.41 38.02
CA ARG A 520 17.36 -26.83 39.21
C ARG A 520 16.45 -27.36 40.34
N PRO A 521 16.97 -28.28 41.18
CA PRO A 521 16.24 -28.72 42.38
C PRO A 521 15.84 -27.56 43.28
N SER A 522 14.66 -27.67 43.90
CA SER A 522 14.16 -26.67 44.85
C SER A 522 15.15 -26.43 45.98
N GLY A 523 15.34 -25.17 46.36
CA GLY A 523 16.30 -24.75 47.39
C GLY A 523 17.74 -24.56 46.90
N THR A 524 18.06 -24.83 45.63
CA THR A 524 19.40 -24.53 45.07
C THR A 524 19.69 -23.02 45.18
N PRO A 525 20.84 -22.60 45.76
CA PRO A 525 21.23 -21.20 45.76
C PRO A 525 21.64 -20.78 44.35
N ILE A 526 20.94 -19.79 43.79
CA ILE A 526 21.22 -19.21 42.48
C ILE A 526 21.51 -17.72 42.69
N ARG A 527 22.69 -17.29 42.27
CA ARG A 527 23.10 -15.89 42.32
C ARG A 527 23.68 -15.47 40.98
N VAL A 528 22.90 -14.66 40.29
CA VAL A 528 23.28 -14.02 39.03
C VAL A 528 23.98 -12.70 39.34
N LEU A 529 25.13 -12.50 38.70
CA LEU A 529 26.04 -11.38 38.89
C LEU A 529 26.26 -10.75 37.53
N ILE A 530 26.31 -9.42 37.49
CA ILE A 530 26.63 -8.69 36.26
C ILE A 530 28.10 -8.28 36.34
N ALA A 531 28.81 -8.43 35.22
CA ALA A 531 30.18 -7.95 35.08
C ALA A 531 30.29 -6.44 35.37
N SER A 532 31.44 -6.00 35.90
CA SER A 532 31.69 -4.59 36.23
C SER A 532 31.47 -3.68 35.01
N ASP A 533 32.01 -4.08 33.87
CA ASP A 533 31.76 -3.49 32.56
C ASP A 533 31.64 -4.61 31.53
N ALA A 534 30.40 -5.04 31.26
CA ALA A 534 30.13 -6.17 30.38
C ALA A 534 30.70 -6.03 28.95
N VAL A 535 31.05 -4.81 28.51
CA VAL A 535 31.61 -4.55 27.18
C VAL A 535 33.14 -4.51 27.22
N PHE A 536 33.74 -3.85 28.22
CA PHE A 536 35.20 -3.63 28.26
C PHE A 536 35.97 -4.65 29.10
N ASP A 537 35.32 -5.40 30.00
CA ASP A 537 36.00 -6.31 30.93
C ASP A 537 36.83 -7.41 30.25
N ALA A 538 36.42 -7.86 29.06
CA ALA A 538 37.20 -8.81 28.27
C ALA A 538 38.56 -8.25 27.87
N TRP A 539 38.59 -7.00 27.40
CA TRP A 539 39.82 -6.31 27.03
C TRP A 539 40.68 -5.97 28.25
N LEU A 540 40.06 -5.49 29.33
CA LEU A 540 40.75 -5.21 30.59
C LEU A 540 41.35 -6.47 31.20
N GLY A 541 40.64 -7.60 31.13
CA GLY A 541 41.13 -8.89 31.56
C GLY A 541 42.30 -9.38 30.72
N ALA A 542 42.25 -9.21 29.39
CA ALA A 542 43.36 -9.54 28.50
C ALA A 542 44.58 -8.66 28.77
N ALA A 543 44.40 -7.36 29.00
CA ALA A 543 45.47 -6.42 29.34
C ALA A 543 46.10 -6.76 30.71
N SER A 544 45.28 -7.09 31.71
CA SER A 544 45.72 -7.56 33.03
C SER A 544 46.53 -8.87 32.91
N PHE A 545 46.05 -9.81 32.09
CA PHE A 545 46.75 -11.07 31.83
C PHE A 545 48.10 -10.84 31.13
N ALA A 546 48.15 -10.01 30.09
CA ALA A 546 49.36 -9.67 29.37
C ALA A 546 50.43 -9.01 30.27
N SER A 547 50.02 -8.30 31.31
CA SER A 547 50.91 -7.68 32.29
C SER A 547 51.46 -8.66 33.35
N THR A 548 50.99 -9.91 33.35
CA THR A 548 51.36 -10.91 34.36
C THR A 548 52.62 -11.70 33.95
N MET A 549 53.43 -12.12 34.93
CA MET A 549 54.65 -12.94 34.70
C MET A 549 54.37 -14.30 34.02
N HIS A 550 53.12 -14.75 34.04
CA HIS A 550 52.68 -15.98 33.37
C HIS A 550 52.43 -15.81 31.87
N PHE A 551 52.30 -14.57 31.38
CA PHE A 551 52.10 -14.28 29.96
C PHE A 551 53.19 -14.95 29.12
N GLN A 552 54.46 -14.75 29.51
CA GLN A 552 55.65 -15.32 28.85
C GLN A 552 55.65 -16.84 28.70
N ARG A 553 54.83 -17.57 29.49
CA ARG A 553 54.71 -19.03 29.38
C ARG A 553 53.65 -19.49 28.37
N GLN A 554 52.85 -18.55 27.86
CA GLN A 554 51.72 -18.79 26.96
C GLN A 554 51.84 -17.98 25.64
N VAL A 555 53.01 -17.41 25.40
CA VAL A 555 53.35 -16.69 24.17
C VAL A 555 53.78 -17.67 23.07
N PHE A 556 53.41 -17.31 21.85
CA PHE A 556 53.86 -17.86 20.59
C PHE A 556 54.91 -16.93 19.99
N ASN A 557 56.10 -17.47 19.78
CA ASN A 557 57.14 -16.78 19.03
C ASN A 557 57.06 -17.16 17.54
N LYS A 558 57.61 -16.30 16.70
CA LYS A 558 57.66 -16.53 15.25
C LYS A 558 58.41 -17.84 14.90
N THR A 559 59.47 -18.16 15.65
CA THR A 559 60.24 -19.40 15.48
C THR A 559 59.42 -20.63 15.84
N ASP A 560 58.71 -20.60 16.96
CA ASP A 560 57.85 -21.72 17.37
C ASP A 560 56.77 -22.03 16.33
N TYR A 561 56.20 -21.00 15.70
CA TYR A 561 55.21 -21.17 14.64
C TYR A 561 55.81 -21.82 13.39
N TYR A 562 57.02 -21.43 12.98
CA TYR A 562 57.67 -22.07 11.82
C TYR A 562 58.07 -23.52 12.09
N GLU A 563 58.39 -23.88 13.33
CA GLU A 563 58.74 -25.25 13.70
C GLU A 563 57.51 -26.15 13.91
N LYS A 564 56.49 -25.66 14.61
CA LYS A 564 55.35 -26.46 15.07
C LYS A 564 54.11 -26.31 14.19
N GLY A 565 54.06 -25.29 13.34
CA GLY A 565 52.95 -25.00 12.43
C GLY A 565 51.64 -24.66 13.15
N GLU A 566 50.54 -24.73 12.39
CA GLU A 566 49.19 -24.41 12.87
C GLU A 566 48.64 -25.38 13.93
N ASP A 567 49.10 -26.63 13.96
CA ASP A 567 48.60 -27.65 14.89
C ASP A 567 48.94 -27.37 16.35
N TRP A 568 49.93 -26.50 16.60
CA TRP A 568 50.24 -26.06 17.95
C TRP A 568 49.11 -25.19 18.53
N LEU A 569 48.47 -24.37 17.71
CA LEU A 569 47.32 -23.54 18.10
C LEU A 569 46.11 -24.39 18.46
N ARG A 570 45.88 -25.51 17.77
CA ARG A 570 44.76 -26.42 18.06
C ARG A 570 44.82 -27.03 19.46
N ARG A 571 46.03 -27.20 20.00
CA ARG A 571 46.28 -27.75 21.35
C ARG A 571 46.46 -26.67 22.41
N TYR A 572 46.39 -25.40 22.03
CA TYR A 572 46.57 -24.29 22.95
C TYR A 572 45.35 -24.14 23.85
N GLN A 573 45.58 -24.22 25.15
CA GLN A 573 44.60 -23.92 26.18
C GLN A 573 45.16 -22.82 27.05
N LEU A 574 44.49 -21.68 27.05
CA LEU A 574 44.79 -20.57 27.94
C LEU A 574 44.59 -21.06 29.39
N LYS A 575 45.67 -21.08 30.18
CA LYS A 575 45.58 -21.31 31.63
C LYS A 575 45.63 -19.97 32.32
N CYS A 576 44.50 -19.52 32.84
CA CYS A 576 44.40 -18.24 33.51
C CYS A 576 44.74 -18.40 34.99
N MET A 577 45.98 -18.79 35.31
CA MET A 577 46.37 -19.05 36.70
C MET A 577 46.09 -17.84 37.58
N SER A 578 45.39 -18.06 38.70
CA SER A 578 45.14 -17.00 39.68
C SER A 578 46.46 -16.57 40.31
N LEU A 579 46.72 -15.26 40.35
CA LEU A 579 47.67 -14.69 41.31
C LEU A 579 47.12 -15.01 42.71
N ALA A 580 47.66 -16.04 43.35
CA ALA A 580 47.45 -16.25 44.78
C ALA A 580 47.80 -14.93 45.49
N ARG A 581 46.85 -14.38 46.24
CA ARG A 581 47.02 -13.17 47.05
C ARG A 581 48.33 -13.29 47.84
N HIS A 582 49.39 -12.65 47.35
CA HIS A 582 50.53 -12.35 48.19
C HIS A 582 50.01 -11.42 49.30
N GLY A 583 50.17 -11.86 50.54
CA GLY A 583 49.51 -11.29 51.70
C GLY A 583 49.60 -9.77 51.75
N ARG A 584 48.44 -9.12 51.86
CA ARG A 584 48.39 -7.76 52.40
C ARG A 584 48.98 -7.83 53.81
N ARG A 585 50.22 -7.37 53.97
CA ARG A 585 50.73 -6.93 55.28
C ARG A 585 49.69 -5.95 55.82
N LYS A 586 49.12 -6.31 56.98
CA LYS A 586 48.33 -5.40 57.81
C LYS A 586 49.23 -4.22 58.16
N THR A 587 49.08 -3.09 57.49
CA THR A 587 49.36 -1.79 58.09
C THR A 587 48.02 -1.24 58.53
N GLY A 588 47.75 -1.40 59.82
CA GLY A 588 46.57 -0.82 60.45
C GLY A 588 46.67 0.69 60.39
N PHE A 589 45.65 1.32 59.82
CA PHE A 589 45.14 2.60 60.28
C PHE A 589 43.63 2.54 60.08
N GLY A 590 42.91 2.47 61.19
CA GLY A 590 41.47 2.58 61.18
C GLY A 590 41.05 4.01 60.83
N THR A 591 39.88 4.17 60.23
CA THR A 591 38.88 5.16 60.65
C THR A 591 37.58 4.96 59.89
N SER A 592 36.53 4.74 60.70
CA SER A 592 35.17 5.29 60.59
C SER A 592 34.35 5.04 59.32
N THR A 593 33.43 4.09 59.46
CA THR A 593 32.12 4.05 58.80
C THR A 593 31.36 5.36 58.92
N LYS A 594 30.98 5.96 57.78
CA LYS A 594 29.74 6.72 57.61
C LYS A 594 29.12 6.38 56.27
N GLY A 595 27.91 5.82 56.31
CA GLY A 595 27.10 5.59 55.13
C GLY A 595 26.58 6.90 54.56
N SER A 596 26.52 6.97 53.24
CA SER A 596 25.81 8.03 52.50
C SER A 596 25.17 7.41 51.27
N ASN A 597 23.84 7.29 51.30
CA ASN A 597 23.00 7.14 50.11
C ASN A 597 23.32 8.26 49.12
N TRP A 598 23.69 7.92 47.88
CA TRP A 598 23.67 8.87 46.77
C TRP A 598 23.01 8.24 45.54
N ASN A 599 21.74 8.58 45.42
CA ASN A 599 20.89 8.40 44.26
C ASN A 599 21.23 9.53 43.28
N TRP A 600 21.83 9.26 42.11
CA TRP A 600 22.01 10.29 41.08
C TRP A 600 21.79 9.75 39.67
N ASN A 601 20.56 9.99 39.22
CA ASN A 601 20.15 10.28 37.86
C ASN A 601 21.22 11.11 37.11
N ARG A 602 21.69 10.67 35.95
CA ARG A 602 22.49 11.51 35.03
C ARG A 602 22.01 11.37 33.58
N ASN A 603 21.19 12.35 33.21
CA ASN A 603 21.15 12.99 31.90
C ASN A 603 22.54 13.00 31.24
N ARG A 604 22.64 12.50 30.01
CA ARG A 604 23.72 12.84 29.07
C ARG A 604 23.12 13.49 27.83
N ASN A 605 22.93 14.81 27.92
CA ASN A 605 23.08 15.68 26.77
C ASN A 605 24.56 16.07 26.68
N HIS A 606 25.25 15.72 25.60
CA HIS A 606 25.97 16.70 24.77
C HIS A 606 26.88 16.09 23.69
N LYS A 607 26.71 16.69 22.50
CA LYS A 607 27.73 17.19 21.56
C LYS A 607 28.34 16.19 20.58
N ASN A 608 27.81 16.28 19.35
CA ASN A 608 28.55 16.56 18.11
C ASN A 608 30.08 16.49 18.23
N ILE A 609 30.66 15.44 17.68
CA ILE A 609 32.01 15.47 17.11
C ILE A 609 31.87 14.95 15.68
N ARG A 610 31.97 15.88 14.72
CA ARG A 610 32.31 15.59 13.33
C ARG A 610 33.77 15.14 13.31
N ILE A 611 34.05 14.01 12.66
CA ILE A 611 35.18 13.85 11.74
C ILE A 611 34.59 13.22 10.49
#